data_AF-A0A8X6MTQ2-F1
#
_entry.id   AF-A0A8X6MTQ2-F1
#
_cell.length_a   1.000
_cell.length_b   1.000
_cell.length_c   1.000
_cell.angle_alpha   90.00
_cell.angle_beta   90.00
_cell.angle_gamma   90.00
#
_symmetry.space_group_name_H-M   'P 1'
#
loop_
_entity.id
_entity.type
_entity.pdbx_description
1 polymer ?
#
loop_
_entity_poly.entity_id
_entity_poly.type
_entity_poly.pdbx_seq_one_letter_code
_entity_poly.pdbx_strand_id
1 'polypeptide(L)'
;MIRLCHQRLKKCHTFDEMDHVFQQAIDLIFVIKKVEESLSICVFFVIAFNLILSFTSLSYGLGYYITRTSITAGVVAWLLINQLSFILICWTASNVTDEVINLKTSFQILLCSLKHSESILNMFFQRLAVLDSVSLTGWKMFSLSKGLILSAFGSILTYGLLVLQTLNYKDPQVV
;
A
#
# COMPACT_ATOMS: atom_id res chain seq x y z
N MET A 1 -6.02 -10.54 -12.71
CA MET A 1 -6.79 -10.03 -13.87
C MET A 1 -6.01 -8.95 -14.63
N ILE A 2 -5.35 -7.99 -13.96
CA ILE A 2 -4.51 -6.95 -14.60
C ILE A 2 -3.36 -7.54 -15.43
N ARG A 3 -2.66 -8.59 -14.94
CA ARG A 3 -1.66 -9.33 -15.73
C ARG A 3 -2.20 -9.90 -17.06
N LEU A 4 -3.48 -10.28 -17.08
CA LEU A 4 -4.15 -10.85 -18.26
C LEU A 4 -4.41 -9.74 -19.30
N CYS A 5 -4.81 -8.55 -18.85
CA CYS A 5 -4.88 -7.36 -19.71
C CYS A 5 -3.51 -7.02 -20.28
N HIS A 6 -2.44 -7.05 -19.48
CA HIS A 6 -1.08 -6.79 -19.97
C HIS A 6 -0.63 -7.81 -21.03
N GLN A 7 -0.93 -9.10 -20.85
CA GLN A 7 -0.58 -10.13 -21.83
C GLN A 7 -1.37 -10.00 -23.13
N ARG A 8 -2.66 -9.60 -23.05
CA ARG A 8 -3.48 -9.32 -24.24
C ARG A 8 -3.00 -8.06 -24.95
N LEU A 9 -2.61 -7.05 -24.20
CA LEU A 9 -2.06 -5.80 -24.74
C LEU A 9 -0.86 -6.07 -25.65
N LYS A 10 0.08 -6.91 -25.19
CA LYS A 10 1.28 -7.28 -25.98
C LYS A 10 0.99 -8.00 -27.30
N LYS A 11 -0.23 -8.53 -27.49
CA LYS A 11 -0.65 -9.25 -28.70
C LYS A 11 -1.59 -8.45 -29.60
N CYS A 12 -2.03 -7.27 -29.15
CA CYS A 12 -2.95 -6.44 -29.92
C CYS A 12 -2.19 -5.77 -31.08
N HIS A 13 -2.70 -5.95 -32.29
CA HIS A 13 -2.18 -5.30 -33.50
C HIS A 13 -3.18 -4.32 -34.12
N THR A 14 -4.45 -4.40 -33.74
CA THR A 14 -5.54 -3.55 -34.23
C THR A 14 -6.02 -2.58 -33.16
N PHE A 15 -6.48 -1.41 -33.61
CA PHE A 15 -6.96 -0.35 -32.73
C PHE A 15 -8.25 -0.75 -32.00
N ASP A 16 -9.16 -1.46 -32.67
CA ASP A 16 -10.43 -1.91 -32.08
C ASP A 16 -10.22 -2.90 -30.92
N GLU A 17 -9.22 -3.79 -31.03
CA GLU A 17 -8.82 -4.68 -29.93
C GLU A 17 -8.24 -3.91 -28.75
N MET A 18 -7.44 -2.87 -29.04
CA MET A 18 -6.88 -2.00 -28.00
C MET A 18 -7.97 -1.23 -27.26
N ASP A 19 -8.95 -0.65 -27.95
CA ASP A 19 -10.07 0.07 -27.33
C ASP A 19 -10.91 -0.86 -26.46
N HIS A 20 -11.15 -2.10 -26.90
CA HIS A 20 -11.86 -3.10 -26.10
C HIS A 20 -11.09 -3.48 -24.83
N VAL A 21 -9.77 -3.73 -24.92
CA VAL A 21 -8.93 -4.03 -23.74
C VAL A 21 -8.83 -2.83 -22.80
N PHE A 22 -8.81 -1.62 -23.36
CA PHE A 22 -8.81 -0.37 -22.59
C PHE A 22 -10.12 -0.18 -21.82
N GLN A 23 -11.27 -0.43 -22.45
CA GLN A 23 -12.56 -0.37 -21.79
C GLN A 23 -12.66 -1.37 -20.64
N GLN A 24 -12.19 -2.61 -20.84
CA GLN A 24 -12.11 -3.62 -19.78
C GLN A 24 -11.21 -3.18 -18.61
N ALA A 25 -10.11 -2.48 -18.90
CA ALA A 25 -9.22 -1.94 -17.88
C ALA A 25 -9.89 -0.81 -17.08
N ILE A 26 -10.61 0.09 -17.75
CA ILE A 26 -11.38 1.16 -17.09
C ILE A 26 -12.44 0.57 -16.16
N ASP A 27 -13.22 -0.40 -16.63
CA ASP A 27 -14.28 -1.02 -15.82
C ASP A 27 -13.71 -1.67 -14.56
N LEU A 28 -12.58 -2.38 -14.70
CA LEU A 28 -11.88 -2.99 -13.56
C LEU A 28 -11.38 -1.93 -12.57
N ILE A 29 -10.86 -0.81 -13.07
CA ILE A 29 -10.38 0.29 -12.22
C ILE A 29 -11.52 1.00 -11.52
N PHE A 30 -12.67 1.16 -12.18
CA PHE A 30 -13.87 1.71 -11.55
C PHE A 30 -14.33 0.83 -10.38
N VAL A 31 -14.29 -0.49 -10.56
CA VAL A 31 -14.58 -1.44 -9.47
C VAL A 31 -13.57 -1.30 -8.33
N ILE A 32 -12.26 -1.23 -8.64
CA ILE A 32 -11.22 -1.00 -7.63
C ILE A 32 -11.47 0.30 -6.85
N LYS A 33 -11.82 1.39 -7.54
CA LYS A 33 -12.11 2.69 -6.93
C LYS A 33 -13.32 2.63 -6.00
N LYS A 34 -14.38 1.94 -6.41
CA LYS A 34 -15.57 1.75 -5.57
C LYS A 34 -15.28 0.92 -4.32
N VAL A 35 -14.43 -0.11 -4.45
CA VAL A 35 -13.96 -0.92 -3.34
C VAL A 35 -13.05 -0.10 -2.42
N GLU A 36 -12.15 0.70 -2.98
CA GLU A 36 -11.27 1.61 -2.24
C GLU A 36 -12.11 2.58 -1.41
N GLU A 37 -13.06 3.30 -2.00
CA GLU A 37 -13.92 4.25 -1.29
C GLU A 37 -14.71 3.59 -0.14
N SER A 38 -15.18 2.35 -0.35
CA SER A 38 -15.92 1.60 0.68
C SER A 38 -15.02 1.08 1.81
N LEU A 39 -13.79 0.67 1.51
CA LEU A 39 -12.86 0.07 2.47
C LEU A 39 -11.89 1.08 3.09
N SER A 40 -11.76 2.28 2.52
CA SER A 40 -10.75 3.28 2.89
C SER A 40 -10.77 3.62 4.38
N ILE A 41 -11.98 3.79 4.94
CA ILE A 41 -12.19 4.07 6.37
C ILE A 41 -11.81 2.86 7.24
N CYS A 42 -12.22 1.66 6.83
CA CYS A 42 -11.90 0.43 7.55
C CYS A 42 -10.39 0.20 7.58
N VAL A 43 -9.71 0.35 6.44
CA VAL A 43 -8.26 0.21 6.32
C VAL A 43 -7.54 1.25 7.18
N PHE A 44 -8.03 2.49 7.23
CA PHE A 44 -7.49 3.52 8.11
C PHE A 44 -7.52 3.08 9.59
N PHE A 45 -8.66 2.63 10.09
CA PHE A 45 -8.78 2.20 11.48
C PHE A 45 -7.96 0.94 11.78
N VAL A 46 -7.93 -0.03 10.86
CA VAL A 46 -7.11 -1.24 11.00
C VAL A 46 -5.63 -0.89 11.09
N ILE A 47 -5.14 0.04 10.25
CA ILE A 47 -3.74 0.49 10.31
C ILE A 47 -3.48 1.26 11.60
N ALA A 48 -4.33 2.22 11.96
CA ALA A 48 -4.17 3.01 13.18
C ALA A 48 -4.12 2.11 14.44
N PHE A 49 -5.03 1.14 14.53
CA PHE A 49 -5.09 0.20 15.64
C PHE A 49 -3.86 -0.71 15.68
N ASN A 50 -3.40 -1.21 14.53
CA ASN A 50 -2.16 -1.99 14.44
C ASN A 50 -0.93 -1.19 14.91
N LEU A 51 -0.83 0.08 14.53
CA LEU A 51 0.28 0.95 14.94
C LEU A 51 0.27 1.23 16.44
N ILE A 52 -0.90 1.56 17.01
CA ILE A 52 -1.05 1.77 18.46
C ILE A 52 -0.68 0.50 19.22
N LEU A 53 -1.26 -0.66 18.84
CA LEU A 53 -0.94 -1.94 19.48
C LEU A 53 0.54 -2.28 19.40
N SER A 54 1.17 -2.01 18.26
CA SER A 54 2.60 -2.28 18.06
C SER A 54 3.48 -1.40 18.91
N PHE A 55 3.16 -0.10 18.99
CA PHE A 55 3.85 0.83 19.88
C PHE A 55 3.67 0.42 21.34
N THR A 56 2.43 0.17 21.78
CA THR A 56 2.14 -0.27 23.15
C THR A 56 2.88 -1.56 23.48
N SER A 57 2.83 -2.57 22.61
CA SER A 57 3.52 -3.84 22.82
C SER A 57 5.05 -3.67 22.87
N LEU A 58 5.63 -2.79 22.05
CA LEU A 58 7.06 -2.50 22.10
C LEU A 58 7.43 -1.78 23.41
N SER A 59 6.67 -0.75 23.80
CA SER A 59 6.91 -0.02 25.05
C SER A 59 6.78 -0.92 26.28
N TYR A 60 5.78 -1.80 26.31
CA TYR A 60 5.64 -2.81 27.37
C TYR A 60 6.79 -3.83 27.38
N GLY A 61 7.21 -4.28 26.20
CA GLY A 61 8.34 -5.21 26.06
C GLY A 61 9.67 -4.62 26.50
N LEU A 62 9.90 -3.33 26.25
CA LEU A 62 11.14 -2.63 26.60
C LEU A 62 11.19 -2.16 28.06
N GLY A 63 10.05 -1.76 28.64
CA GLY A 63 10.03 -1.05 29.93
C GLY A 63 9.67 -1.88 31.17
N TYR A 64 9.04 -3.05 31.03
CA TYR A 64 8.34 -3.67 32.19
C TYR A 64 8.68 -5.13 32.51
N TYR A 65 9.29 -5.91 31.60
CA TYR A 65 9.46 -7.36 31.82
C TYR A 65 10.91 -7.77 32.08
N ILE A 66 11.24 -7.93 33.37
CA ILE A 66 12.42 -8.67 33.82
C ILE A 66 12.12 -10.15 34.14
N THR A 67 10.86 -10.65 34.24
CA THR A 67 10.67 -11.90 35.04
C THR A 67 9.71 -13.02 34.60
N ARG A 68 9.02 -13.04 33.44
CA ARG A 68 8.27 -14.26 33.01
C ARG A 68 8.27 -14.52 31.50
N THR A 69 8.89 -15.64 31.10
CA THR A 69 9.12 -16.06 29.70
C THR A 69 7.85 -16.37 28.90
N SER A 70 6.76 -16.82 29.53
CA SER A 70 5.54 -17.19 28.80
C SER A 70 4.69 -15.98 28.36
N ILE A 71 4.59 -14.95 29.21
CA ILE A 71 3.80 -13.75 28.93
C ILE A 71 4.52 -12.90 27.87
N THR A 72 5.85 -12.77 27.98
CA THR A 72 6.66 -12.04 26.99
C THR A 72 6.60 -12.71 25.61
N ALA A 73 6.67 -14.04 25.55
CA ALA A 73 6.53 -14.78 24.29
C ALA A 73 5.16 -14.53 23.62
N GLY A 74 4.07 -14.48 24.40
CA GLY A 74 2.73 -14.19 23.89
C GLY A 74 2.61 -12.77 23.31
N VAL A 75 3.17 -11.77 24.01
CA VAL A 75 3.18 -10.37 23.55
C VAL A 75 4.00 -10.23 22.26
N VAL A 76 5.16 -10.87 22.17
CA VAL A 76 6.00 -10.86 20.95
C VAL A 76 5.29 -11.55 19.78
N ALA A 77 4.66 -12.71 20.00
CA ALA A 77 3.92 -13.40 18.96
C ALA A 77 2.75 -12.56 18.43
N TRP A 78 2.00 -11.91 19.33
CA TRP A 78 0.91 -10.99 18.96
C TRP A 78 1.40 -9.80 18.14
N LEU A 79 2.54 -9.21 18.53
CA LEU A 79 3.18 -8.12 17.77
C LEU A 79 3.56 -8.58 16.37
N LEU A 80 4.18 -9.76 16.22
CA LEU A 80 4.57 -10.29 14.91
C LEU A 80 3.36 -10.54 14.00
N ILE A 81 2.27 -11.08 14.54
CA ILE A 81 1.03 -11.34 13.77
C ILE A 81 0.40 -10.03 13.28
N ASN A 82 0.30 -9.02 14.15
CA ASN A 82 -0.25 -7.71 13.77
C ASN A 82 0.61 -7.00 12.72
N GLN A 83 1.93 -7.09 12.86
CA GLN A 83 2.87 -6.55 11.89
C GLN A 83 2.77 -7.26 10.54
N LEU A 84 2.61 -8.57 10.54
CA LEU A 84 2.37 -9.33 9.31
C LEU A 84 1.09 -8.87 8.61
N SER A 85 0.00 -8.66 9.36
CA SER A 85 -1.26 -8.14 8.81
C SER A 85 -1.07 -6.76 8.17
N PHE A 86 -0.43 -5.84 8.87
CA PHE A 86 -0.12 -4.50 8.36
C PHE A 86 0.73 -4.53 7.08
N ILE A 87 1.79 -5.35 7.07
CA ILE A 87 2.66 -5.53 5.90
C ILE A 87 1.86 -6.08 4.72
N LEU A 88 1.02 -7.11 4.93
CA LEU A 88 0.22 -7.72 3.87
C LEU A 88 -0.77 -6.74 3.23
N ILE A 89 -1.40 -5.88 4.04
CA ILE A 89 -2.32 -4.84 3.55
C ILE A 89 -1.57 -3.83 2.68
N CYS A 90 -0.50 -3.24 3.22
CA CYS A 90 0.30 -2.25 2.52
C CYS A 90 0.98 -2.82 1.26
N TRP A 91 1.45 -4.07 1.32
CA TRP A 91 2.09 -4.76 0.20
C TRP A 91 1.10 -5.03 -0.93
N THR A 92 -0.07 -5.58 -0.60
CA THR A 92 -1.14 -5.83 -1.58
C THR A 92 -1.57 -4.53 -2.26
N ALA A 93 -1.83 -3.48 -1.47
CA ALA A 93 -2.25 -2.19 -2.00
C ALA A 93 -1.18 -1.52 -2.88
N SER A 94 0.09 -1.59 -2.47
CA SER A 94 1.21 -1.08 -3.28
C SER A 94 1.34 -1.84 -4.59
N ASN A 95 1.21 -3.17 -4.59
CA ASN A 95 1.31 -3.95 -5.82
C ASN A 95 0.17 -3.66 -6.79
N VAL A 96 -1.05 -3.42 -6.31
CA VAL A 96 -2.16 -3.00 -7.18
C VAL A 96 -1.84 -1.65 -7.82
N THR A 97 -1.31 -0.70 -7.06
CA THR A 97 -0.92 0.62 -7.59
C THR A 97 0.21 0.49 -8.61
N ASP A 98 1.24 -0.32 -8.33
CA ASP A 98 2.34 -0.61 -9.25
C ASP A 98 1.83 -1.27 -10.55
N GLU A 99 0.89 -2.22 -10.46
CA GLU A 99 0.28 -2.87 -11.62
C GLU A 99 -0.55 -1.90 -12.47
N VAL A 100 -1.27 -0.95 -11.87
CA VAL A 100 -2.03 0.09 -12.60
C VAL A 100 -1.10 1.05 -13.32
N ILE A 101 -0.01 1.49 -12.68
CA ILE A 101 1.02 2.35 -13.31
C ILE A 101 1.69 1.62 -14.48
N ASN A 102 2.04 0.35 -14.31
CA ASN A 102 2.63 -0.46 -15.38
C ASN A 102 1.66 -0.71 -16.55
N LEU A 103 0.37 -0.85 -16.26
CA LEU A 103 -0.67 -0.94 -17.28
C LEU A 103 -0.72 0.37 -18.09
N LYS A 104 -0.73 1.52 -17.39
CA LYS A 104 -0.70 2.85 -18.01
C LYS A 104 0.50 3.02 -18.93
N THR A 105 1.72 2.73 -18.47
CA THR A 105 2.94 2.87 -19.28
C THR A 105 2.91 1.94 -20.49
N SER A 106 2.38 0.72 -20.33
CA SER A 106 2.19 -0.21 -21.45
C SER A 106 1.24 0.35 -22.51
N PHE A 107 0.11 0.95 -22.11
CA PHE A 107 -0.80 1.63 -23.03
C PHE A 107 -0.13 2.81 -23.73
N GLN A 108 0.65 3.64 -23.02
CA GLN A 108 1.36 4.76 -23.62
C GLN A 108 2.36 4.32 -24.69
N ILE A 109 3.15 3.29 -24.40
CA ILE A 109 4.13 2.75 -25.36
C ILE A 109 3.43 2.21 -26.60
N LEU A 110 2.32 1.48 -26.41
CA LEU A 110 1.56 0.90 -27.52
C LEU A 110 0.93 1.99 -28.39
N LEU A 111 0.34 3.02 -27.76
CA LEU A 111 -0.21 4.17 -28.47
C LEU A 111 0.85 4.91 -29.29
N CYS A 112 2.04 5.15 -28.74
CA CYS A 112 3.14 5.78 -29.47
C CYS A 112 3.65 4.92 -30.63
N SER A 113 3.50 3.60 -30.57
CA SER A 113 3.90 2.68 -31.64
C SER A 113 2.89 2.61 -32.79
N LEU A 114 1.61 2.85 -32.52
CA LEU A 114 0.56 2.93 -33.53
C LEU A 114 0.65 4.28 -34.25
N LYS A 115 1.08 4.28 -35.52
CA LYS A 115 1.02 5.44 -36.41
C LYS A 115 -0.44 5.80 -36.71
N HIS A 116 -1.07 6.58 -35.83
CA HIS A 116 -2.43 7.10 -35.99
C HIS A 116 -2.45 8.62 -35.86
N SER A 117 -3.58 9.24 -36.26
CA SER A 117 -3.71 10.70 -36.25
C SER A 117 -3.58 11.25 -34.83
N GLU A 118 -2.93 12.40 -34.69
CA GLU A 118 -2.72 13.08 -33.40
C GLU A 118 -4.02 13.34 -32.63
N SER A 119 -5.14 13.52 -33.34
CA SER A 119 -6.47 13.72 -32.74
C SER A 119 -6.97 12.51 -31.94
N ILE A 120 -6.78 11.30 -32.47
CA ILE A 120 -7.18 10.04 -31.81
C ILE A 120 -6.25 9.77 -30.61
N LEU A 121 -4.96 10.05 -30.80
CA LEU A 121 -3.94 9.94 -29.75
C LEU A 121 -4.29 10.83 -28.55
N ASN A 122 -4.66 12.10 -28.80
CA ASN A 122 -5.02 13.06 -27.75
C ASN A 122 -6.29 12.64 -26.98
N MET A 123 -7.32 12.13 -27.67
CA MET A 123 -8.51 11.60 -26.99
C MET A 123 -8.15 10.42 -26.07
N PHE A 124 -7.29 9.52 -26.52
CA PHE A 124 -6.85 8.38 -25.71
C PHE A 124 -6.01 8.81 -24.52
N PHE A 125 -5.09 9.75 -24.68
CA PHE A 125 -4.32 10.31 -23.56
C PHE A 125 -5.22 10.97 -22.50
N GLN A 126 -6.27 11.66 -22.94
CA GLN A 126 -7.23 12.27 -22.02
C GLN A 126 -8.01 11.21 -21.22
N ARG A 127 -8.37 10.09 -21.85
CA ARG A 127 -8.95 8.93 -21.14
C ARG A 127 -7.93 8.24 -20.23
N LEU A 128 -6.67 8.20 -20.65
CA LEU A 128 -5.58 7.62 -19.86
C LEU A 128 -5.32 8.40 -18.57
N ALA A 129 -5.57 9.71 -18.56
CA ALA A 129 -5.45 10.54 -17.37
C ALA A 129 -6.40 10.11 -16.23
N VAL A 130 -7.50 9.39 -16.54
CA VAL A 130 -8.38 8.82 -15.51
C VAL A 130 -7.64 7.77 -14.67
N LEU A 131 -6.65 7.08 -15.26
CA LEU A 131 -5.81 6.09 -14.57
C LEU A 131 -4.88 6.73 -13.54
N ASP A 132 -4.51 8.01 -13.71
CA ASP A 132 -3.67 8.74 -12.74
C ASP A 132 -4.39 9.03 -11.43
N SER A 133 -5.72 9.00 -11.43
CA SER A 133 -6.52 9.23 -10.22
C SER A 133 -6.58 8.00 -9.28
N VAL A 134 -5.95 6.89 -9.66
CA VAL A 134 -6.02 5.62 -8.93
C VAL A 134 -4.83 5.50 -8.00
N SER A 135 -4.97 6.04 -6.80
CA SER A 135 -4.09 5.71 -5.68
C SER A 135 -4.92 5.09 -4.56
N LEU A 136 -4.50 3.94 -4.04
CA LEU A 136 -5.14 3.32 -2.88
C LEU A 136 -4.78 4.11 -1.61
N THR A 137 -5.76 4.77 -1.01
CA THR A 137 -5.55 5.62 0.17
C THR A 137 -6.24 5.08 1.42
N GLY A 138 -5.59 5.29 2.58
CA GLY A 138 -6.23 5.16 3.88
C GLY A 138 -6.94 6.46 4.22
N TRP A 139 -8.25 6.49 4.00
CA TRP A 139 -9.13 7.63 4.20
C TRP A 139 -8.63 8.94 3.58
N LYS A 140 -7.96 8.89 2.42
CA LYS A 140 -7.26 10.03 1.77
C LYS A 140 -6.20 10.73 2.63
N MET A 141 -5.89 10.23 3.83
CA MET A 141 -4.88 10.80 4.73
C MET A 141 -3.48 10.36 4.34
N PHE A 142 -3.33 9.12 3.85
CA PHE A 142 -2.05 8.57 3.43
C PHE A 142 -2.23 7.60 2.26
N SER A 143 -1.19 7.51 1.41
CA SER A 143 -1.10 6.52 0.34
C SER A 143 -0.52 5.21 0.87
N LEU A 144 -1.15 4.09 0.52
CA LEU A 144 -0.69 2.75 0.87
C LEU A 144 0.50 2.37 -0.01
N SER A 145 1.69 2.71 0.45
CA SER A 145 2.94 2.41 -0.24
C SER A 145 3.85 1.52 0.61
N LYS A 146 4.80 0.83 -0.04
CA LYS A 146 5.90 0.13 0.65
C LYS A 146 6.70 1.08 1.56
N GLY A 147 6.77 2.37 1.21
CA GLY A 147 7.40 3.41 2.03
C GLY A 147 6.68 3.66 3.37
N LEU A 148 5.35 3.51 3.41
CA LEU A 148 4.57 3.65 4.65
C LEU A 148 4.98 2.59 5.68
N ILE A 149 5.29 1.37 5.23
CA ILE A 149 5.78 0.30 6.10
C ILE A 149 7.06 0.75 6.78
N LEU A 150 8.06 1.15 5.99
CA LEU A 150 9.36 1.56 6.51
C LEU A 150 9.25 2.79 7.44
N SER A 151 8.42 3.76 7.06
CA SER A 151 8.15 4.95 7.88
C SER A 151 7.53 4.57 9.23
N ALA A 152 6.52 3.70 9.22
CA ALA A 152 5.84 3.26 10.44
C ALA A 152 6.78 2.51 11.39
N PHE A 153 7.55 1.55 10.87
CA PHE A 153 8.55 0.82 11.66
C PHE A 153 9.63 1.75 12.21
N GLY A 154 10.13 2.68 11.39
CA GLY A 154 11.10 3.69 11.79
C GLY A 154 10.58 4.58 12.92
N SER A 155 9.34 5.05 12.82
CA SER A 155 8.70 5.84 13.87
C SER A 155 8.51 5.03 15.16
N ILE A 156 7.97 3.82 15.09
CA ILE A 156 7.76 2.96 16.26
C ILE A 156 9.10 2.70 16.98
N LEU A 157 10.16 2.40 16.24
CA LEU A 157 11.48 2.14 16.81
C LEU A 157 12.09 3.41 17.41
N THR A 158 12.01 4.55 16.71
CA THR A 158 12.53 5.84 17.20
C THR A 158 11.84 6.26 18.50
N TYR A 159 10.50 6.24 18.53
CA TYR A 159 9.75 6.58 19.73
C TYR A 159 9.90 5.53 20.84
N GLY A 160 10.01 4.24 20.50
CA GLY A 160 10.29 3.18 21.46
C GLY A 160 11.64 3.38 22.16
N LEU A 161 12.69 3.73 21.41
CA LEU A 161 14.02 4.03 21.95
C LEU A 161 14.02 5.31 22.80
N LEU A 162 13.30 6.36 22.38
CA LEU A 162 13.16 7.58 23.18
C LEU A 162 12.50 7.31 24.54
N VAL A 163 11.48 6.45 24.57
CA VAL A 163 10.85 6.02 25.83
C VAL A 163 11.84 5.25 26.70
N LEU A 164 12.62 4.33 26.11
CA LEU A 164 13.65 3.59 26.84
C LEU A 164 14.70 4.53 27.47
N GLN A 165 15.21 5.47 26.67
CA GLN A 165 16.22 6.44 27.13
C GLN A 165 15.70 7.34 28.26
N THR A 166 14.45 7.82 28.14
CA THR A 166 13.84 8.68 29.17
C THR A 166 13.51 7.92 30.46
N LEU A 167 13.19 6.63 30.38
CA LEU A 167 13.04 5.77 31.57
C LEU A 167 14.39 5.54 32.27
N ASN A 168 15.43 5.15 31.54
CA ASN A 168 16.76 4.90 32.10
C ASN A 168 17.41 6.17 32.70
N TYR A 169 17.06 7.35 32.20
CA TYR A 169 17.55 8.62 32.75
C TYR A 169 16.96 8.94 34.14
N LYS A 170 15.76 8.43 34.47
CA LYS A 170 15.10 8.74 35.74
C LYS A 170 15.53 7.85 36.91
N ASP A 171 16.10 6.68 36.67
CA ASP A 171 16.60 5.76 37.71
C ASP A 171 18.04 5.29 37.41
N PRO A 172 19.07 6.06 37.79
CA PRO A 172 20.48 5.68 37.56
C PRO A 172 21.00 4.56 38.49
N GLN A 173 20.17 3.96 39.37
CA GLN A 173 20.63 2.99 40.38
C GLN A 173 20.30 1.52 40.08
N VAL A 174 19.80 1.18 38.88
CA VAL A 174 19.61 -0.23 38.47
C VAL A 174 20.63 -0.57 37.37
N VAL A 175 21.88 -0.77 37.78
CA VAL A 175 22.91 -1.51 37.04
C VAL A 175 23.50 -2.55 37.98
#